data_AF-A0A8T2MFQ1-F1
#
_entry.id   AF-A0A8T2MFQ1-F1
#
_cell.length_a   1.000
_cell.length_b   1.000
_cell.length_c   1.000
_cell.angle_alpha   90.00
_cell.angle_beta   90.00
_cell.angle_gamma   90.00
#
_symmetry.space_group_name_H-M   'P 1'
#
loop_
_entity.id
_entity.type
_entity.pdbx_description
1 polymer ?
#
loop_
_entity_poly.entity_id
_entity_poly.type
_entity_poly.pdbx_seq_one_letter_code
_entity_poly.pdbx_strand_id
1 'polypeptide(L)'
;MASETDEALCVNERQTETPSSVTPHKKTQKLLNLSRKKLVSLEKQRILGVVDECISLMELVALLPSELTHPESLSVSLRAEMTRALTEDLHLSKAYQDLSLDPGAKGQEAAAKAVQDSLLNISRLLRACPTAKVGLKGAGSIEEDRKGVEEMLEWLQDNRVVLLKRLFMTPMEERVRIQRMQEDTLRHNSNQKVLATLEKEAAAAVKDRDKEISWMNKVIQWLRSSILKTEKCSDDFVVRKQKEAERHDESVQKTSELKQTRLQEEVNQLKVQLKNLIIQHRDAELALRKKSYKVETEVQNWIEKYDAEMGEKQTKLEEITQIHEEEMAELSELQEYYAVRELEFSKIMEEHRIEQERRDEEEREREVQSRAAIIIQAFWRGWCVRKAMKAKTKGQKNKKGKGKKGK
;
A
#
# COMPACT_ATOMS: atom_id res chain seq x y z
N MET A 1 30.44 -25.51 13.75
CA MET A 1 31.69 -24.69 13.76
C MET A 1 31.54 -23.75 14.95
N ALA A 2 31.83 -24.15 16.18
CA ALA A 2 32.89 -25.03 16.66
C ALA A 2 34.27 -24.50 16.26
N SER A 3 34.84 -23.71 17.16
CA SER A 3 36.27 -23.51 17.43
C SER A 3 36.38 -22.69 18.73
N GLU A 4 36.33 -23.39 19.86
CA GLU A 4 36.81 -22.86 21.13
C GLU A 4 38.33 -22.68 21.02
N THR A 5 38.86 -21.59 21.57
CA THR A 5 40.31 -21.41 21.76
C THR A 5 40.54 -20.97 23.20
N ASP A 6 40.82 -21.96 24.06
CA ASP A 6 41.35 -21.73 25.40
C ASP A 6 42.76 -21.14 25.29
N GLU A 7 42.91 -19.84 25.58
CA GLU A 7 44.22 -19.28 25.93
C GLU A 7 44.37 -19.26 27.46
N ALA A 8 45.07 -20.27 27.97
CA ALA A 8 45.41 -20.40 29.38
C ALA A 8 46.39 -19.30 29.83
N LEU A 9 45.85 -18.16 30.29
CA LEU A 9 46.65 -17.13 30.93
C LEU A 9 47.10 -17.57 32.33
N CYS A 10 48.37 -17.96 32.39
CA CYS A 10 49.07 -18.40 33.58
C CYS A 10 49.02 -17.32 34.69
N VAL A 11 48.18 -17.54 35.71
CA VAL A 11 48.11 -16.71 36.92
C VAL A 11 49.38 -16.94 37.74
N ASN A 12 50.38 -16.09 37.48
CA ASN A 12 51.65 -16.15 38.18
C ASN A 12 51.50 -15.47 39.55
N GLU A 13 51.16 -16.26 40.58
CA GLU A 13 51.02 -15.81 41.98
C GLU A 13 52.36 -15.26 42.50
N ARG A 14 52.61 -13.97 42.26
CA ARG A 14 53.62 -13.23 43.01
C ARG A 14 53.15 -13.13 44.45
N GLN A 15 53.70 -13.99 45.31
CA GLN A 15 53.66 -13.84 46.75
C GLN A 15 54.31 -12.49 47.13
N THR A 16 53.49 -11.44 47.17
CA THR A 16 53.89 -10.17 47.77
C THR A 16 53.91 -10.38 49.27
N GLU A 17 55.11 -10.57 49.84
CA GLU A 17 55.31 -10.51 51.29
C GLU A 17 54.76 -9.18 51.80
N THR A 18 53.58 -9.23 52.42
CA THR A 18 52.96 -8.05 53.01
C THR A 18 53.88 -7.54 54.12
N PRO A 19 54.35 -6.27 54.09
CA PRO A 19 55.16 -5.74 55.16
C PRO A 19 54.29 -5.70 56.41
N SER A 20 54.57 -6.61 57.37
CA SER A 20 53.81 -6.81 58.62
C SER A 20 53.38 -5.47 59.21
N SER A 21 52.12 -5.10 58.99
CA SER A 21 51.58 -3.84 59.48
C SER A 21 51.48 -3.94 60.99
N VAL A 22 52.46 -3.33 61.68
CA VAL A 22 52.42 -3.22 63.15
C VAL A 22 51.32 -2.22 63.47
N THR A 23 50.11 -2.76 63.60
CA THR A 23 48.88 -2.03 63.90
C THR A 23 49.12 -1.04 65.04
N PRO A 24 48.48 0.15 65.03
CA PRO A 24 48.68 1.15 66.07
C PRO A 24 48.45 0.57 67.48
N HIS A 25 47.55 -0.40 67.59
CA HIS A 25 47.25 -1.16 68.81
C HIS A 25 48.46 -1.92 69.40
N LYS A 26 49.40 -2.44 68.57
CA LYS A 26 50.66 -3.05 69.03
C LYS A 26 51.69 -2.01 69.44
N LYS A 27 51.66 -0.79 68.87
CA LYS A 27 52.52 0.33 69.29
C LYS A 27 52.09 0.88 70.65
N THR A 28 50.79 1.08 70.87
CA THR A 28 50.23 1.52 72.17
C THR A 28 50.42 0.48 73.27
N GLN A 29 50.20 -0.82 73.00
CA GLN A 29 50.53 -1.88 73.95
C GLN A 29 52.02 -1.90 74.33
N LYS A 30 52.95 -1.71 73.39
CA LYS A 30 54.38 -1.61 73.73
C LYS A 30 54.66 -0.38 74.61
N LEU A 31 54.03 0.76 74.32
CA LEU A 31 54.11 2.00 75.12
C LEU A 31 53.67 1.78 76.58
N LEU A 32 52.49 1.18 76.77
CA LEU A 32 51.92 0.85 78.08
C LEU A 32 52.75 -0.20 78.86
N ASN A 33 53.52 -1.03 78.16
CA ASN A 33 54.47 -1.96 78.77
C ASN A 33 55.82 -1.32 79.08
N LEU A 34 56.19 -0.19 78.45
CA LEU A 34 57.38 0.58 78.79
C LEU A 34 57.15 1.44 80.03
N SER A 35 55.96 2.03 80.20
CA SER A 35 55.61 2.81 81.41
C SER A 35 55.51 1.96 82.69
N ARG A 36 55.40 0.63 82.56
CA ARG A 36 55.41 -0.33 83.68
C ARG A 36 56.81 -0.87 84.02
N LYS A 37 57.81 -0.66 83.15
CA LYS A 37 59.19 -1.12 83.38
C LYS A 37 59.98 -0.03 84.10
N LYS A 38 60.80 -0.42 85.09
CA LYS A 38 61.77 0.49 85.70
C LYS A 38 62.98 0.62 84.78
N LEU A 39 63.44 1.86 84.54
CA LEU A 39 64.71 2.13 83.87
C LEU A 39 65.85 1.63 84.77
N VAL A 40 66.83 0.92 84.20
CA VAL A 40 67.92 0.29 85.01
C VAL A 40 69.06 1.27 85.31
N SER A 41 69.34 2.23 84.43
CA SER A 41 70.33 3.29 84.68
C SER A 41 69.73 4.42 85.50
N LEU A 42 70.45 4.82 86.55
CA LEU A 42 70.14 5.94 87.43
C LEU A 42 70.10 7.29 86.68
N GLU A 43 70.90 7.45 85.63
CA GLU A 43 70.88 8.65 84.77
C GLU A 43 69.58 8.72 83.97
N LYS A 44 69.13 7.59 83.41
CA LYS A 44 67.85 7.51 82.68
C LYS A 44 66.67 7.75 83.61
N GLN A 45 66.73 7.24 84.84
CA GLN A 45 65.75 7.54 85.89
C GLN A 45 65.73 9.02 86.25
N ARG A 46 66.89 9.68 86.40
CA ARG A 46 66.98 11.13 86.66
C ARG A 46 66.40 11.96 85.51
N ILE A 47 66.73 11.64 84.26
CA ILE A 47 66.22 12.35 83.07
C ILE A 47 64.68 12.24 82.99
N LEU A 48 64.12 11.05 83.21
CA LEU A 48 62.66 10.88 83.27
C LEU A 48 62.07 11.60 84.49
N GLY A 49 62.74 11.53 85.64
CA GLY A 49 62.33 12.16 86.89
C GLY A 49 62.23 13.69 86.80
N VAL A 50 63.11 14.35 86.05
CA VAL A 50 62.99 15.79 85.76
C VAL A 50 61.70 16.09 85.01
N VAL A 51 61.32 15.27 84.03
CA VAL A 51 60.07 15.46 83.27
C VAL A 51 58.84 15.13 84.13
N ASP A 52 58.90 14.08 84.95
CA ASP A 52 57.87 13.74 85.94
C ASP A 52 57.67 14.87 86.96
N GLU A 53 58.75 15.49 87.43
CA GLU A 53 58.71 16.64 88.34
C GLU A 53 58.18 17.90 87.63
N CYS A 54 58.62 18.20 86.40
CA CYS A 54 58.06 19.30 85.60
C CYS A 54 56.55 19.13 85.36
N ILE A 55 56.08 17.92 85.06
CA ILE A 55 54.64 17.63 84.94
C ILE A 55 53.95 17.86 86.29
N SER A 56 54.47 17.32 87.39
CA SER A 56 53.82 17.50 88.69
C SER A 56 53.85 18.95 89.21
N LEU A 57 54.84 19.76 88.83
CA LEU A 57 54.89 21.19 89.12
C LEU A 57 53.88 21.95 88.25
N MET A 58 53.83 21.66 86.95
CA MET A 58 52.88 22.28 86.04
C MET A 58 51.43 21.93 86.42
N GLU A 59 51.16 20.69 86.86
CA GLU A 59 49.86 20.27 87.42
C GLU A 59 49.48 21.03 88.70
N LEU A 60 50.45 21.47 89.50
CA LEU A 60 50.21 22.28 90.71
C LEU A 60 49.99 23.75 90.35
N VAL A 61 50.79 24.30 89.44
CA VAL A 61 50.63 25.68 88.92
C VAL A 61 49.29 25.83 88.18
N ALA A 62 48.84 24.81 87.45
CA ALA A 62 47.52 24.74 86.81
C ALA A 62 46.32 24.77 87.78
N LEU A 63 46.55 24.69 89.09
CA LEU A 63 45.54 24.73 90.14
C LEU A 63 45.64 25.97 91.04
N LEU A 64 46.74 26.75 90.94
CA LEU A 64 46.93 27.99 91.72
C LEU A 64 45.77 29.01 91.59
N PRO A 65 45.17 29.24 90.39
CA PRO A 65 44.04 30.17 90.27
C PRO A 65 42.83 29.82 91.16
N SER A 66 42.64 28.54 91.50
CA SER A 66 41.56 28.07 92.37
C SER A 66 41.81 28.32 93.87
N GLU A 67 43.03 28.70 94.30
CA GLU A 67 43.29 29.11 95.69
C GLU A 67 42.92 30.57 95.96
N LEU A 68 43.00 31.43 94.93
CA LEU A 68 42.58 32.84 95.04
C LEU A 68 41.08 32.98 95.35
N THR A 69 40.27 31.98 95.00
CA THR A 69 38.82 31.96 95.21
C THR A 69 38.39 31.18 96.46
N HIS A 70 39.15 30.15 96.87
CA HIS A 70 38.76 29.24 97.96
C HIS A 70 39.92 28.88 98.93
N PRO A 71 40.38 29.80 99.80
CA PRO A 71 41.48 29.54 100.75
C PRO A 71 41.14 28.54 101.87
N GLU A 72 39.89 28.07 101.96
CA GLU A 72 39.41 27.12 102.98
C GLU A 72 39.94 25.69 102.82
N SER A 73 40.46 25.30 101.66
CA SER A 73 40.95 23.93 101.39
C SER A 73 42.34 23.64 101.96
N LEU A 74 43.09 24.68 102.37
CA LEU A 74 44.44 24.57 102.91
C LEU A 74 44.44 24.37 104.44
N SER A 75 45.43 23.61 104.93
CA SER A 75 45.67 23.42 106.35
C SER A 75 45.98 24.76 107.04
N VAL A 76 45.44 24.97 108.25
CA VAL A 76 45.41 26.28 108.93
C VAL A 76 46.78 26.97 109.00
N SER A 77 47.85 26.21 109.27
CA SER A 77 49.23 26.75 109.33
C SER A 77 49.76 27.19 107.96
N LEU A 78 49.48 26.42 106.91
CA LEU A 78 49.94 26.73 105.54
C LEU A 78 49.10 27.84 104.91
N ARG A 79 47.81 27.92 105.25
CA ARG A 79 46.87 28.94 104.77
C ARG A 79 47.41 30.35 105.02
N ALA A 80 47.89 30.64 106.23
CA ALA A 80 48.44 31.96 106.56
C ALA A 80 49.68 32.34 105.73
N GLU A 81 50.61 31.39 105.51
CA GLU A 81 51.82 31.65 104.73
C GLU A 81 51.55 31.69 103.22
N MET A 82 50.71 30.78 102.71
CA MET A 82 50.35 30.72 101.30
C MET A 82 49.50 31.92 100.89
N THR A 83 48.47 32.29 101.66
CA THR A 83 47.66 33.49 101.37
C THR A 83 48.53 34.75 101.41
N ARG A 84 49.51 34.85 102.33
CA ARG A 84 50.48 35.97 102.32
C ARG A 84 51.36 35.96 101.07
N ALA A 85 51.91 34.81 100.68
CA ALA A 85 52.73 34.70 99.48
C ALA A 85 51.94 35.02 98.20
N LEU A 86 50.69 34.55 98.10
CA LEU A 86 49.79 34.83 96.97
C LEU A 86 49.35 36.29 96.90
N THR A 87 49.13 36.98 98.02
CA THR A 87 48.81 38.42 98.00
C THR A 87 50.02 39.28 97.67
N GLU A 88 51.21 38.88 98.13
CA GLU A 88 52.49 39.48 97.76
C GLU A 88 52.77 39.29 96.25
N ASP A 89 52.58 38.09 95.72
CA ASP A 89 52.71 37.77 94.30
C ASP A 89 51.70 38.53 93.43
N LEU A 90 50.43 38.60 93.83
CA LEU A 90 49.41 39.37 93.12
C LEU A 90 49.73 40.87 93.11
N HIS A 91 50.31 41.40 94.19
CA HIS A 91 50.75 42.79 94.25
C HIS A 91 51.97 43.04 93.36
N LEU A 92 52.96 42.14 93.38
CA LEU A 92 54.14 42.19 92.50
C LEU A 92 53.76 42.03 91.03
N SER A 93 52.82 41.15 90.71
CA SER A 93 52.33 40.90 89.35
C SER A 93 51.54 42.08 88.81
N LYS A 94 50.72 42.75 89.64
CA LYS A 94 50.07 44.01 89.25
C LYS A 94 51.09 45.12 89.01
N ALA A 95 52.04 45.32 89.93
CA ALA A 95 53.12 46.28 89.76
C ALA A 95 53.95 46.00 88.50
N TYR A 96 54.24 44.73 88.19
CA TYR A 96 54.90 44.33 86.94
C TYR A 96 54.03 44.61 85.71
N GLN A 97 52.73 44.34 85.77
CA GLN A 97 51.80 44.60 84.67
C GLN A 97 51.67 46.10 84.37
N ASP A 98 51.56 46.93 85.41
CA ASP A 98 51.55 48.40 85.29
C ASP A 98 52.87 48.91 84.72
N LEU A 99 54.02 48.40 85.19
CA LEU A 99 55.36 48.70 84.64
C LEU A 99 55.55 48.18 83.21
N SER A 100 54.84 47.12 82.80
CA SER A 100 54.90 46.54 81.46
C SER A 100 54.04 47.30 80.44
N LEU A 101 53.11 48.16 80.90
CA LEU A 101 52.26 49.00 80.05
C LEU A 101 52.86 50.40 79.81
N ASP A 102 53.87 50.83 80.59
CA ASP A 102 54.64 52.06 80.37
C ASP A 102 55.96 51.77 79.61
N PRO A 103 56.11 52.24 78.34
CA PRO A 103 57.34 52.05 77.57
C PRO A 103 58.57 52.79 78.12
N GLY A 104 58.42 53.73 79.08
CA GLY A 104 59.50 54.48 79.70
C GLY A 104 60.04 53.89 81.01
N ALA A 105 59.40 52.87 81.56
CA ALA A 105 59.63 52.39 82.91
C ALA A 105 60.96 51.62 83.09
N LYS A 106 61.91 52.22 83.81
CA LYS A 106 63.14 51.54 84.24
C LYS A 106 62.88 50.68 85.49
N GLY A 107 63.00 49.36 85.35
CA GLY A 107 62.82 48.41 86.45
C GLY A 107 62.08 47.12 86.09
N GLN A 108 61.55 47.00 84.87
CA GLN A 108 60.81 45.82 84.40
C GLN A 108 61.53 44.48 84.66
N GLU A 109 62.85 44.40 84.42
CA GLU A 109 63.62 43.17 84.66
C GLU A 109 63.72 42.80 86.15
N ALA A 110 63.84 43.80 87.03
CA ALA A 110 63.83 43.58 88.48
C ALA A 110 62.44 43.21 89.00
N ALA A 111 61.37 43.80 88.44
CA ALA A 111 59.99 43.45 88.75
C ALA A 111 59.62 42.04 88.24
N ALA A 112 60.00 41.70 87.00
CA ALA A 112 59.85 40.35 86.45
C ALA A 112 60.57 39.31 87.31
N LYS A 113 61.79 39.62 87.76
CA LYS A 113 62.55 38.75 88.66
C LYS A 113 61.92 38.65 90.06
N ALA A 114 61.35 39.73 90.60
CA ALA A 114 60.63 39.70 91.87
C ALA A 114 59.36 38.83 91.78
N VAL A 115 58.57 38.95 90.71
CA VAL A 115 57.44 38.05 90.42
C VAL A 115 57.92 36.61 90.24
N GLN A 116 59.02 36.38 89.52
CA GLN A 116 59.58 35.05 89.34
C GLN A 116 60.07 34.43 90.65
N ASP A 117 60.79 35.18 91.49
CA ASP A 117 61.29 34.72 92.79
C ASP A 117 60.13 34.48 93.79
N SER A 118 59.05 35.28 93.70
CA SER A 118 57.79 35.11 94.42
C SER A 118 57.03 33.84 93.99
N LEU A 119 56.83 33.64 92.69
CA LEU A 119 56.21 32.42 92.14
C LEU A 119 57.08 31.18 92.40
N LEU A 120 58.42 31.32 92.40
CA LEU A 120 59.33 30.26 92.85
C LEU A 120 59.15 29.98 94.35
N ASN A 121 58.96 30.99 95.19
CA ASN A 121 58.67 30.82 96.61
C ASN A 121 57.33 30.09 96.83
N ILE A 122 56.26 30.49 96.12
CA ILE A 122 54.97 29.78 96.09
C ILE A 122 55.16 28.32 95.66
N SER A 123 55.92 28.07 94.58
CA SER A 123 56.19 26.70 94.11
C SER A 123 56.99 25.85 95.12
N ARG A 124 57.85 26.48 95.94
CA ARG A 124 58.58 25.81 97.04
C ARG A 124 57.64 25.49 98.20
N LEU A 125 56.76 26.41 98.58
CA LEU A 125 55.73 26.19 99.61
C LEU A 125 54.76 25.07 99.20
N LEU A 126 54.29 25.08 97.94
CA LEU A 126 53.49 24.00 97.37
C LEU A 126 54.22 22.65 97.37
N ARG A 127 55.50 22.62 96.98
CA ARG A 127 56.32 21.39 96.98
C ARG A 127 56.57 20.88 98.42
N ALA A 128 56.69 21.76 99.40
CA ALA A 128 56.92 21.39 100.80
C ALA A 128 55.70 20.75 101.49
N CYS A 129 54.50 20.88 100.93
CA CYS A 129 53.26 20.39 101.52
C CYS A 129 52.56 19.34 100.65
N PRO A 130 52.74 18.03 100.91
CA PRO A 130 52.22 16.95 100.07
C PRO A 130 50.68 16.88 100.00
N THR A 131 49.98 17.49 100.95
CA THR A 131 48.51 17.63 100.95
C THR A 131 47.98 18.72 100.01
N ALA A 132 48.82 19.66 99.56
CA ALA A 132 48.39 20.78 98.71
C ALA A 132 47.70 20.29 97.44
N LYS A 133 48.28 19.29 96.74
CA LYS A 133 47.73 18.70 95.51
C LYS A 133 46.33 18.09 95.67
N VAL A 134 45.95 17.71 96.90
CA VAL A 134 44.63 17.13 97.20
C VAL A 134 43.62 18.22 97.56
N GLY A 135 44.00 19.21 98.37
CA GLY A 135 43.15 20.38 98.66
C GLY A 135 42.84 21.20 97.42
N LEU A 136 43.85 21.44 96.59
CA LEU A 136 43.76 22.14 95.30
C LEU A 136 42.78 21.51 94.32
N LYS A 137 42.76 20.17 94.22
CA LYS A 137 41.86 19.44 93.32
C LYS A 137 40.39 19.42 93.77
N GLY A 138 40.11 19.82 95.02
CA GLY A 138 38.76 19.93 95.56
C GLY A 138 38.08 21.27 95.30
N ALA A 139 38.86 22.32 94.97
CA ALA A 139 38.34 23.61 94.55
C ALA A 139 38.03 23.60 93.05
N GLY A 140 36.87 24.11 92.65
CA GLY A 140 36.45 24.15 91.23
C GLY A 140 37.38 24.99 90.36
N SER A 141 37.43 24.66 89.06
CA SER A 141 38.30 25.34 88.09
C SER A 141 37.67 26.60 87.51
N ILE A 142 38.51 27.60 87.24
CA ILE A 142 38.25 28.68 86.29
C ILE A 142 38.70 28.15 84.92
N GLU A 143 37.79 28.02 83.94
CA GLU A 143 38.11 27.32 82.68
C GLU A 143 38.92 28.17 81.68
N GLU A 144 38.68 29.48 81.61
CA GLU A 144 39.18 30.30 80.49
C GLU A 144 40.70 30.51 80.50
N ASP A 145 41.32 30.68 81.68
CA ASP A 145 42.78 30.87 81.82
C ASP A 145 43.59 29.56 81.76
N ARG A 146 42.93 28.39 81.77
CA ARG A 146 43.60 27.10 81.99
C ARG A 146 44.08 26.41 80.72
N LYS A 147 43.48 26.72 79.58
CA LYS A 147 43.70 26.02 78.29
C LYS A 147 45.18 25.95 77.88
N GLY A 148 45.93 27.05 77.98
CA GLY A 148 47.35 27.06 77.61
C GLY A 148 48.23 26.20 78.54
N VAL A 149 47.83 26.04 79.81
CA VAL A 149 48.52 25.17 80.76
C VAL A 149 48.16 23.70 80.52
N GLU A 150 46.93 23.41 80.11
CA GLU A 150 46.48 22.07 79.72
C GLU A 150 47.13 21.59 78.42
N GLU A 151 47.21 22.42 77.38
CA GLU A 151 47.94 22.11 76.14
C GLU A 151 49.44 21.84 76.42
N MET A 152 50.06 22.61 77.32
CA MET A 152 51.45 22.39 77.75
C MET A 152 51.61 21.11 78.57
N LEU A 153 50.63 20.75 79.41
CA LEU A 153 50.60 19.48 80.14
C LEU A 153 50.46 18.28 79.20
N GLU A 154 49.57 18.35 78.21
CA GLU A 154 49.41 17.32 77.17
C GLU A 154 50.72 17.15 76.38
N TRP A 155 51.33 18.25 75.93
CA TRP A 155 52.63 18.22 75.25
C TRP A 155 53.73 17.61 76.13
N LEU A 156 53.79 17.93 77.43
CA LEU A 156 54.75 17.33 78.36
C LEU A 156 54.51 15.83 78.55
N GLN A 157 53.24 15.39 78.63
CA GLN A 157 52.88 13.96 78.74
C GLN A 157 53.24 13.18 77.47
N ASP A 158 53.01 13.75 76.28
CA ASP A 158 53.44 13.16 75.00
C ASP A 158 54.97 13.11 74.87
N ASN A 159 55.66 14.18 75.25
CA ASN A 159 57.13 14.20 75.26
C ASN A 159 57.71 13.20 76.25
N ARG A 160 57.12 13.06 77.44
CA ARG A 160 57.46 12.01 78.40
C ARG A 160 57.32 10.62 77.77
N VAL A 161 56.25 10.36 77.03
CA VAL A 161 56.04 9.09 76.32
C VAL A 161 57.10 8.84 75.23
N VAL A 162 57.46 9.86 74.46
CA VAL A 162 58.52 9.79 73.43
C VAL A 162 59.91 9.59 74.07
N LEU A 163 60.22 10.33 75.13
CA LEU A 163 61.47 10.23 75.89
C LEU A 163 61.60 8.87 76.55
N LEU A 164 60.56 8.35 77.19
CA LEU A 164 60.53 7.02 77.78
C LEU A 164 60.85 5.96 76.73
N LYS A 165 60.24 6.04 75.54
CA LYS A 165 60.54 5.15 74.42
C LYS A 165 62.00 5.24 73.98
N ARG A 166 62.57 6.45 73.86
CA ARG A 166 64.00 6.66 73.53
C ARG A 166 64.94 6.14 74.61
N LEU A 167 64.65 6.38 75.89
CA LEU A 167 65.45 5.92 77.02
C LEU A 167 65.48 4.39 77.15
N PHE A 168 64.41 3.69 76.74
CA PHE A 168 64.37 2.24 76.68
C PHE A 168 64.97 1.62 75.42
N MET A 169 65.22 2.39 74.36
CA MET A 169 65.89 1.88 73.16
C MET A 169 67.40 1.74 73.41
N THR A 170 67.97 0.66 72.88
CA THR A 170 69.43 0.47 72.82
C THR A 170 70.04 1.28 71.67
N PRO A 171 71.34 1.62 71.73
CA PRO A 171 72.04 2.28 70.62
C PRO A 171 72.00 1.50 69.30
N MET A 172 71.84 0.17 69.36
CA MET A 172 71.70 -0.67 68.18
C MET A 172 70.28 -0.58 67.58
N GLU A 173 69.24 -0.63 68.40
CA GLU A 173 67.85 -0.47 67.94
C GLU A 173 67.59 0.92 67.34
N GLU A 174 68.19 1.98 67.89
CA GLU A 174 68.07 3.33 67.33
C GLU A 174 68.81 3.45 65.98
N ARG A 175 70.00 2.83 65.82
CA ARG A 175 70.67 2.74 64.51
C ARG A 175 69.82 2.00 63.48
N VAL A 176 69.27 0.83 63.84
CA VAL A 176 68.37 0.07 62.95
C VAL A 176 67.10 0.85 62.62
N ARG A 177 66.56 1.63 63.56
CA ARG A 177 65.42 2.53 63.31
C ARG A 177 65.77 3.63 62.30
N ILE A 178 66.90 4.30 62.48
CA ILE A 178 67.36 5.37 61.57
C ILE A 178 67.56 4.79 60.15
N GLN A 179 68.21 3.64 60.03
CA GLN A 179 68.41 2.97 58.74
C GLN A 179 67.07 2.62 58.08
N ARG A 180 66.12 2.04 58.81
CA ARG A 180 64.77 1.74 58.27
C ARG A 180 64.04 3.00 57.81
N MET A 181 64.09 4.08 58.58
CA MET A 181 63.51 5.36 58.16
C MET A 181 64.15 5.89 56.86
N GLN A 182 65.46 5.71 56.67
CA GLN A 182 66.16 6.09 55.43
C GLN A 182 65.75 5.18 54.26
N GLU A 183 65.69 3.86 54.46
CA GLU A 183 65.21 2.89 53.46
C GLU A 183 63.76 3.15 53.05
N ASP A 184 62.86 3.39 54.00
CA ASP A 184 61.46 3.75 53.77
C ASP A 184 61.36 5.07 52.98
N THR A 185 62.20 6.07 53.30
CA THR A 185 62.25 7.35 52.57
C THR A 185 62.73 7.15 51.13
N LEU A 186 63.78 6.37 50.91
CA LEU A 186 64.30 6.06 49.58
C LEU A 186 63.28 5.27 48.74
N ARG A 187 62.61 4.28 49.34
CA ARG A 187 61.51 3.53 48.72
C ARG A 187 60.33 4.42 48.38
N HIS A 188 59.92 5.31 49.29
CA HIS A 188 58.86 6.27 49.03
C HIS A 188 59.19 7.19 47.85
N ASN A 189 60.40 7.78 47.84
CA ASN A 189 60.86 8.61 46.73
C ASN A 189 60.96 7.84 45.39
N SER A 190 61.35 6.57 45.42
CA SER A 190 61.37 5.71 44.22
C SER A 190 59.95 5.42 43.73
N ASN A 191 59.03 5.04 44.63
CA ASN A 191 57.64 4.76 44.31
C ASN A 191 56.92 6.01 43.81
N GLN A 192 57.20 7.18 44.37
CA GLN A 192 56.64 8.46 43.92
C GLN A 192 57.09 8.80 42.48
N LYS A 193 58.32 8.49 42.09
CA LYS A 193 58.78 8.62 40.70
C LYS A 193 58.02 7.67 39.76
N VAL A 194 57.82 6.41 40.17
CA VAL A 194 57.08 5.41 39.39
C VAL A 194 55.59 5.78 39.26
N LEU A 195 54.97 6.29 40.33
CA LEU A 195 53.61 6.84 40.27
C LEU A 195 53.54 8.01 39.27
N ALA A 196 54.46 8.97 39.36
CA ALA A 196 54.50 10.11 38.45
C ALA A 196 54.79 9.74 36.97
N THR A 197 55.43 8.60 36.69
CA THR A 197 55.54 8.08 35.31
C THR A 197 54.25 7.40 34.86
N LEU A 198 53.66 6.53 35.70
CA LEU A 198 52.40 5.84 35.40
C LEU A 198 51.23 6.82 35.23
N GLU A 199 51.15 7.88 36.04
CA GLU A 199 50.16 8.96 35.90
C GLU A 199 50.29 9.69 34.56
N LYS A 200 51.53 9.93 34.09
CA LYS A 200 51.80 10.54 32.78
C LYS A 200 51.43 9.61 31.63
N GLU A 201 51.75 8.32 31.74
CA GLU A 201 51.40 7.29 30.75
C GLU A 201 49.88 7.11 30.66
N ALA A 202 49.19 7.05 31.79
CA ALA A 202 47.73 7.01 31.85
C ALA A 202 47.09 8.27 31.24
N ALA A 203 47.59 9.46 31.58
CA ALA A 203 47.11 10.72 30.99
C ALA A 203 47.35 10.81 29.48
N ALA A 204 48.48 10.29 28.98
CA ALA A 204 48.77 10.20 27.55
C ALA A 204 47.80 9.23 26.85
N ALA A 205 47.61 8.03 27.39
CA ALA A 205 46.68 7.03 26.85
C ALA A 205 45.23 7.52 26.82
N VAL A 206 44.77 8.21 27.87
CA VAL A 206 43.44 8.84 27.90
C VAL A 206 43.33 9.90 26.81
N LYS A 207 44.32 10.79 26.68
CA LYS A 207 44.35 11.84 25.66
C LYS A 207 44.33 11.29 24.24
N ASP A 208 45.04 10.21 23.96
CA ASP A 208 45.08 9.59 22.63
C ASP A 208 43.77 8.87 22.30
N ARG A 209 43.18 8.15 23.26
CA ARG A 209 41.83 7.59 23.16
C ARG A 209 40.78 8.68 22.88
N ASP A 210 40.86 9.83 23.56
CA ASP A 210 39.91 10.94 23.35
C ASP A 210 40.08 11.62 21.98
N LYS A 211 41.31 11.69 21.42
CA LYS A 211 41.53 12.12 20.02
C LYS A 211 40.86 11.16 19.05
N GLU A 212 41.04 9.85 19.24
CA GLU A 212 40.46 8.84 18.36
C GLU A 212 38.93 8.86 18.43
N ILE A 213 38.33 8.94 19.63
CA ILE A 213 36.89 9.13 19.81
C ILE A 213 36.41 10.42 19.12
N SER A 214 37.15 11.53 19.23
CA SER A 214 36.82 12.77 18.51
C SER A 214 36.87 12.60 16.98
N TRP A 215 37.81 11.83 16.46
CA TRP A 215 37.89 11.50 15.02
C TRP A 215 36.74 10.60 14.58
N MET A 216 36.48 9.50 15.30
CA MET A 216 35.36 8.58 15.03
C MET A 216 34.02 9.32 15.06
N ASN A 217 33.80 10.22 16.03
CA ASN A 217 32.58 11.04 16.10
C ASN A 217 32.41 11.96 14.88
N LYS A 218 33.49 12.53 14.32
CA LYS A 218 33.43 13.32 13.07
C LYS A 218 33.08 12.43 11.87
N VAL A 219 33.64 11.24 11.79
CA VAL A 219 33.32 10.26 10.73
C VAL A 219 31.85 9.82 10.83
N ILE A 220 31.35 9.52 12.03
CA ILE A 220 29.94 9.19 12.28
C ILE A 220 29.03 10.35 11.89
N GLN A 221 29.38 11.60 12.23
CA GLN A 221 28.62 12.78 11.83
C GLN A 221 28.57 12.94 10.30
N TRP A 222 29.72 12.79 9.62
CA TRP A 222 29.80 12.85 8.16
C TRP A 222 28.96 11.75 7.49
N LEU A 223 29.08 10.50 7.95
CA LEU A 223 28.28 9.38 7.45
C LEU A 223 26.78 9.62 7.64
N ARG A 224 26.34 10.08 8.82
CA ARG A 224 24.94 10.44 9.08
C ARG A 224 24.44 11.53 8.13
N SER A 225 25.23 12.59 7.93
CA SER A 225 24.89 13.64 6.96
C SER A 225 24.86 13.14 5.51
N SER A 226 25.74 12.21 5.14
CA SER A 226 25.76 11.60 3.80
C SER A 226 24.54 10.72 3.58
N ILE A 227 24.20 9.85 4.53
CA ILE A 227 23.03 8.96 4.46
C ILE A 227 21.74 9.76 4.30
N LEU A 228 21.51 10.75 5.18
CA LEU A 228 20.32 11.61 5.11
C LEU A 228 20.22 12.40 3.79
N LYS A 229 21.35 12.73 3.16
CA LYS A 229 21.38 13.40 1.86
C LYS A 229 21.05 12.43 0.71
N THR A 230 21.49 11.18 0.80
CA THR A 230 21.15 10.10 -0.14
C THR A 230 19.69 9.70 -0.02
N GLU A 231 19.17 9.50 1.20
CA GLU A 231 17.76 9.21 1.49
C GLU A 231 16.86 10.29 0.89
N LYS A 232 17.10 11.57 1.22
CA LYS A 232 16.35 12.69 0.64
C LYS A 232 16.41 12.71 -0.89
N CYS A 233 17.58 12.44 -1.49
CA CYS A 233 17.73 12.41 -2.94
C CYS A 233 16.94 11.24 -3.58
N SER A 234 16.86 10.11 -2.89
CA SER A 234 16.04 8.95 -3.26
C SER A 234 14.55 9.28 -3.17
N ASP A 235 14.09 9.88 -2.07
CA ASP A 235 12.69 10.31 -1.89
C ASP A 235 12.29 11.33 -2.97
N ASP A 236 13.12 12.37 -3.18
CA ASP A 236 12.92 13.37 -4.24
C ASP A 236 12.92 12.73 -5.64
N PHE A 237 13.62 11.61 -5.85
CA PHE A 237 13.58 10.85 -7.11
C PHE A 237 12.30 10.02 -7.26
N VAL A 238 11.89 9.29 -6.22
CA VAL A 238 10.66 8.49 -6.21
C VAL A 238 9.43 9.39 -6.42
N VAL A 239 9.32 10.51 -5.70
CA VAL A 239 8.22 11.47 -5.85
C VAL A 239 8.17 12.07 -7.26
N ARG A 240 9.33 12.39 -7.86
CA ARG A 240 9.38 12.84 -9.26
C ARG A 240 8.94 11.77 -10.23
N LYS A 241 9.38 10.52 -10.06
CA LYS A 241 9.00 9.39 -10.93
C LYS A 241 7.52 9.07 -10.84
N GLN A 242 6.96 9.08 -9.63
CA GLN A 242 5.52 8.91 -9.41
C GLN A 242 4.72 10.01 -10.13
N LYS A 243 5.11 11.28 -9.97
CA LYS A 243 4.45 12.42 -10.64
C LYS A 243 4.67 12.48 -12.16
N GLU A 244 5.71 11.82 -12.69
CA GLU A 244 5.90 11.60 -14.12
C GLU A 244 4.96 10.53 -14.66
N ALA A 245 4.81 9.41 -13.94
CA ALA A 245 3.88 8.34 -14.28
C ALA A 245 2.42 8.82 -14.23
N GLU A 246 2.00 9.49 -13.16
CA GLU A 246 0.64 10.03 -13.01
C GLU A 246 0.26 10.98 -14.15
N ARG A 247 1.16 11.89 -14.55
CA ARG A 247 0.93 12.81 -15.68
C ARG A 247 0.88 12.08 -17.03
N HIS A 248 1.67 11.03 -17.19
CA HIS A 248 1.61 10.18 -18.39
C HIS A 248 0.26 9.46 -18.46
N ASP A 249 -0.17 8.84 -17.36
CA ASP A 249 -1.40 8.06 -17.29
C ASP A 249 -2.64 8.95 -17.45
N GLU A 250 -2.67 10.14 -16.85
CA GLU A 250 -3.69 11.16 -17.13
C GLU A 250 -3.77 11.53 -18.62
N SER A 251 -2.62 11.65 -19.30
CA SER A 251 -2.56 12.01 -20.72
C SER A 251 -3.04 10.86 -21.61
N VAL A 252 -2.67 9.62 -21.27
CA VAL A 252 -3.13 8.41 -21.97
C VAL A 252 -4.63 8.23 -21.76
N GLN A 253 -5.12 8.40 -20.54
CA GLN A 253 -6.53 8.31 -20.17
C GLN A 253 -7.38 9.30 -20.96
N LYS A 254 -7.03 10.60 -20.95
CA LYS A 254 -7.73 11.63 -21.76
C LYS A 254 -7.72 11.30 -23.25
N THR A 255 -6.60 10.78 -23.77
CA THR A 255 -6.48 10.36 -25.17
C THR A 255 -7.36 9.14 -25.50
N SER A 256 -7.51 8.22 -24.55
CA SER A 256 -8.37 7.04 -24.67
C SER A 256 -9.85 7.43 -24.61
N GLU A 257 -10.24 8.27 -23.65
CA GLU A 257 -11.60 8.80 -23.51
C GLU A 257 -12.06 9.54 -24.77
N LEU A 258 -11.21 10.41 -25.34
CA LEU A 258 -11.51 11.10 -26.61
C LEU A 258 -11.66 10.16 -27.81
N LYS A 259 -10.93 9.03 -27.84
CA LYS A 259 -11.12 7.99 -28.86
C LYS A 259 -12.43 7.23 -28.63
N GLN A 260 -12.77 6.95 -27.37
CA GLN A 260 -13.99 6.24 -27.00
C GLN A 260 -15.24 7.07 -27.33
N THR A 261 -15.27 8.37 -27.02
CA THR A 261 -16.40 9.25 -27.38
C THR A 261 -16.57 9.33 -28.89
N ARG A 262 -15.48 9.53 -29.65
CA ARG A 262 -15.51 9.54 -31.11
C ARG A 262 -16.05 8.23 -31.70
N LEU A 263 -15.53 7.07 -31.25
CA LEU A 263 -16.04 5.78 -31.72
C LEU A 263 -17.50 5.57 -31.33
N GLN A 264 -17.93 6.07 -30.16
CA GLN A 264 -19.31 6.00 -29.72
C GLN A 264 -20.25 6.87 -30.58
N GLU A 265 -19.78 8.04 -31.02
CA GLU A 265 -20.46 8.90 -31.99
C GLU A 265 -20.56 8.22 -33.37
N GLU A 266 -19.45 7.69 -33.91
CA GLU A 266 -19.43 6.95 -35.18
C GLU A 266 -20.40 5.74 -35.15
N VAL A 267 -20.41 4.96 -34.06
CA VAL A 267 -21.39 3.87 -33.84
C VAL A 267 -22.83 4.38 -33.80
N ASN A 268 -23.09 5.53 -33.18
CA ASN A 268 -24.43 6.11 -33.12
C ASN A 268 -24.90 6.64 -34.48
N GLN A 269 -24.01 7.26 -35.25
CA GLN A 269 -24.27 7.69 -36.63
C GLN A 269 -24.59 6.49 -37.54
N LEU A 270 -23.78 5.43 -37.49
CA LEU A 270 -24.02 4.20 -38.26
C LEU A 270 -25.35 3.53 -37.87
N LYS A 271 -25.73 3.51 -36.59
CA LYS A 271 -27.04 3.03 -36.13
C LYS A 271 -28.20 3.83 -36.71
N VAL A 272 -28.06 5.15 -36.86
CA VAL A 272 -29.08 6.01 -37.50
C VAL A 272 -29.14 5.77 -39.00
N GLN A 273 -27.99 5.69 -39.68
CA GLN A 273 -27.92 5.37 -41.11
C GLN A 273 -28.56 4.01 -41.42
N LEU A 274 -28.26 2.98 -40.64
CA LEU A 274 -28.86 1.65 -40.79
C LEU A 274 -30.39 1.68 -40.60
N LYS A 275 -30.90 2.38 -39.58
CA LYS A 275 -32.35 2.55 -39.39
C LYS A 275 -33.01 3.23 -40.58
N ASN A 276 -32.42 4.31 -41.08
CA ASN A 276 -32.93 5.03 -42.24
C ASN A 276 -32.96 4.15 -43.50
N LEU A 277 -31.89 3.38 -43.72
CA LEU A 277 -31.78 2.46 -44.85
C LEU A 277 -32.81 1.32 -44.78
N ILE A 278 -33.06 0.77 -43.58
CA ILE A 278 -34.12 -0.23 -43.35
C ILE A 278 -35.51 0.35 -43.69
N ILE A 279 -35.79 1.58 -43.29
CA ILE A 279 -37.07 2.27 -43.60
C ILE A 279 -37.18 2.49 -45.11
N GLN A 280 -36.16 3.05 -45.75
CA GLN A 280 -36.13 3.28 -47.21
C GLN A 280 -36.34 2.00 -48.02
N HIS A 281 -35.67 0.90 -47.66
CA HIS A 281 -35.89 -0.39 -48.31
C HIS A 281 -37.30 -0.92 -48.08
N ARG A 282 -37.85 -0.80 -46.86
CA ARG A 282 -39.22 -1.22 -46.55
C ARG A 282 -40.26 -0.42 -47.34
N ASP A 283 -40.09 0.89 -47.48
CA ASP A 283 -41.00 1.75 -48.23
C ASP A 283 -40.90 1.48 -49.75
N ALA A 284 -39.69 1.27 -50.28
CA ALA A 284 -39.48 0.88 -51.67
C ALA A 284 -40.08 -0.50 -51.97
N GLU A 285 -39.94 -1.46 -51.05
CA GLU A 285 -40.50 -2.81 -51.15
C GLU A 285 -42.04 -2.78 -51.13
N LEU A 286 -42.64 -2.02 -50.20
CA LEU A 286 -44.09 -1.78 -50.16
C LEU A 286 -44.60 -1.07 -51.42
N ALA A 287 -43.83 -0.14 -52.00
CA ALA A 287 -44.17 0.51 -53.25
C ALA A 287 -44.12 -0.46 -54.45
N LEU A 288 -43.15 -1.38 -54.48
CA LEU A 288 -43.08 -2.44 -55.48
C LEU A 288 -44.22 -3.45 -55.32
N ARG A 289 -44.55 -3.92 -54.10
CA ARG A 289 -45.73 -4.76 -53.84
C ARG A 289 -47.02 -4.12 -54.34
N LYS A 290 -47.22 -2.83 -54.06
CA LYS A 290 -48.39 -2.07 -54.54
C LYS A 290 -48.44 -1.95 -56.07
N LYS A 291 -47.29 -1.93 -56.76
CA LYS A 291 -47.24 -1.98 -58.22
C LYS A 291 -47.54 -3.37 -58.76
N SER A 292 -46.96 -4.42 -58.15
CA SER A 292 -47.22 -5.82 -58.49
C SER A 292 -48.72 -6.13 -58.41
N TYR A 293 -49.34 -5.84 -57.26
CA TYR A 293 -50.77 -6.04 -57.05
C TYR A 293 -51.67 -5.32 -58.07
N LYS A 294 -51.29 -4.10 -58.51
CA LYS A 294 -52.02 -3.38 -59.56
C LYS A 294 -51.93 -4.10 -60.90
N VAL A 295 -50.73 -4.50 -61.32
CA VAL A 295 -50.53 -5.23 -62.58
C VAL A 295 -51.20 -6.61 -62.52
N GLU A 296 -51.14 -7.30 -61.39
CA GLU A 296 -51.86 -8.56 -61.15
C GLU A 296 -53.39 -8.36 -61.26
N THR A 297 -53.93 -7.29 -60.69
CA THR A 297 -55.36 -6.94 -60.82
C THR A 297 -55.72 -6.58 -62.28
N GLU A 298 -54.87 -5.84 -62.99
CA GLU A 298 -55.07 -5.51 -64.40
C GLU A 298 -55.05 -6.78 -65.28
N VAL A 299 -54.12 -7.71 -65.04
CA VAL A 299 -54.06 -9.01 -65.72
C VAL A 299 -55.30 -9.84 -65.42
N GLN A 300 -55.74 -9.90 -64.16
CA GLN A 300 -56.96 -10.61 -63.77
C GLN A 300 -58.20 -10.04 -64.49
N ASN A 301 -58.34 -8.71 -64.55
CA ASN A 301 -59.41 -8.05 -65.31
C ASN A 301 -59.36 -8.38 -66.82
N TRP A 302 -58.17 -8.51 -67.41
CA TRP A 302 -58.01 -8.91 -68.81
C TRP A 302 -58.36 -10.39 -69.05
N ILE A 303 -58.06 -11.28 -68.09
CA ILE A 303 -58.48 -12.68 -68.12
C ILE A 303 -60.00 -12.78 -68.05
N GLU A 304 -60.63 -12.14 -67.05
CA GLU A 304 -62.09 -12.13 -66.89
C GLU A 304 -62.82 -11.59 -68.13
N LYS A 305 -62.28 -10.53 -68.75
CA LYS A 305 -62.79 -9.99 -70.00
C LYS A 305 -62.61 -10.96 -71.18
N TYR A 306 -61.46 -11.62 -71.29
CA TYR A 306 -61.20 -12.61 -72.33
C TYR A 306 -62.14 -13.81 -72.20
N ASP A 307 -62.29 -14.35 -70.99
CA ASP A 307 -63.17 -15.49 -70.70
C ASP A 307 -64.63 -15.15 -71.01
N ALA A 308 -65.09 -13.93 -70.69
CA ALA A 308 -66.42 -13.45 -71.06
C ALA A 308 -66.60 -13.30 -72.58
N GLU A 309 -65.67 -12.65 -73.28
CA GLU A 309 -65.74 -12.50 -74.75
C GLU A 309 -65.63 -13.84 -75.49
N MET A 310 -64.86 -14.78 -74.97
CA MET A 310 -64.76 -16.14 -75.53
C MET A 310 -66.02 -16.95 -75.24
N GLY A 311 -66.60 -16.84 -74.04
CA GLY A 311 -67.90 -17.41 -73.72
C GLY A 311 -68.99 -16.91 -74.66
N GLU A 312 -69.12 -15.60 -74.85
CA GLU A 312 -70.07 -15.01 -75.80
C GLU A 312 -69.85 -15.46 -77.25
N LYS A 313 -68.60 -15.66 -77.69
CA LYS A 313 -68.30 -16.16 -79.03
C LYS A 313 -68.66 -17.64 -79.16
N GLN A 314 -68.43 -18.42 -78.10
CA GLN A 314 -68.78 -19.84 -78.06
C GLN A 314 -70.30 -20.03 -78.12
N THR A 315 -71.10 -19.27 -77.33
CA THR A 315 -72.56 -19.38 -77.41
C THR A 315 -73.10 -18.95 -78.77
N LYS A 316 -72.58 -17.86 -79.38
CA LYS A 316 -72.96 -17.44 -80.73
C LYS A 316 -72.58 -18.47 -81.80
N LEU A 317 -71.45 -19.16 -81.63
CA LEU A 317 -71.04 -20.24 -82.54
C LEU A 317 -71.96 -21.45 -82.38
N GLU A 318 -72.32 -21.83 -81.15
CA GLU A 318 -73.28 -22.89 -80.86
C GLU A 318 -74.68 -22.57 -81.42
N GLU A 319 -75.18 -21.34 -81.22
CA GLU A 319 -76.43 -20.84 -81.82
C GLU A 319 -76.42 -20.93 -83.35
N ILE A 320 -75.36 -20.44 -84.02
CA ILE A 320 -75.24 -20.51 -85.49
C ILE A 320 -75.10 -21.96 -85.97
N THR A 321 -74.39 -22.81 -85.22
CA THR A 321 -74.23 -24.23 -85.57
C THR A 321 -75.57 -24.96 -85.47
N GLN A 322 -76.34 -24.70 -84.41
CA GLN A 322 -77.69 -25.23 -84.27
C GLN A 322 -78.60 -24.77 -85.42
N ILE A 323 -78.63 -23.47 -85.74
CA ILE A 323 -79.43 -22.95 -86.87
C ILE A 323 -79.00 -23.59 -88.19
N HIS A 324 -77.70 -23.76 -88.43
CA HIS A 324 -77.20 -24.44 -89.63
C HIS A 324 -77.59 -25.93 -89.66
N GLU A 325 -77.58 -26.64 -88.54
CA GLU A 325 -78.06 -28.03 -88.45
C GLU A 325 -79.58 -28.11 -88.73
N GLU A 326 -80.37 -27.17 -88.22
CA GLU A 326 -81.81 -27.03 -88.50
C GLU A 326 -82.07 -26.71 -89.99
N GLU A 327 -81.41 -25.70 -90.56
CA GLU A 327 -81.51 -25.33 -91.99
C GLU A 327 -81.07 -26.47 -92.92
N MET A 328 -80.03 -27.23 -92.55
CA MET A 328 -79.57 -28.40 -93.31
C MET A 328 -80.57 -29.56 -93.26
N ALA A 329 -81.27 -29.74 -92.14
CA ALA A 329 -82.35 -30.72 -92.03
C ALA A 329 -83.56 -30.30 -92.89
N GLU A 330 -84.02 -29.05 -92.79
CA GLU A 330 -85.08 -28.50 -93.65
C GLU A 330 -84.73 -28.60 -95.15
N LEU A 331 -83.48 -28.30 -95.51
CA LEU A 331 -83.01 -28.44 -96.89
C LEU A 331 -83.05 -29.90 -97.37
N SER A 332 -82.70 -30.86 -96.51
CA SER A 332 -82.79 -32.29 -96.82
C SER A 332 -84.25 -32.72 -97.05
N GLU A 333 -85.18 -32.31 -96.17
CA GLU A 333 -86.61 -32.57 -96.33
C GLU A 333 -87.17 -31.96 -97.63
N LEU A 334 -86.78 -30.73 -97.95
CA LEU A 334 -87.14 -30.09 -99.23
C LEU A 334 -86.54 -30.83 -100.44
N GLN A 335 -85.29 -31.28 -100.36
CA GLN A 335 -84.65 -32.05 -101.44
C GLN A 335 -85.36 -33.39 -101.68
N GLU A 336 -85.73 -34.11 -100.61
CA GLU A 336 -86.55 -35.34 -100.73
C GLU A 336 -87.92 -35.04 -101.35
N TYR A 337 -88.60 -33.99 -100.90
CA TYR A 337 -89.88 -33.56 -101.47
C TYR A 337 -89.78 -33.19 -102.97
N TYR A 338 -88.74 -32.45 -103.37
CA TYR A 338 -88.50 -32.12 -104.77
C TYR A 338 -88.14 -33.35 -105.60
N ALA A 339 -87.35 -34.30 -105.08
CA ALA A 339 -87.01 -35.54 -105.77
C ALA A 339 -88.25 -36.42 -106.01
N VAL A 340 -89.15 -36.55 -105.02
CA VAL A 340 -90.44 -37.22 -105.20
C VAL A 340 -91.28 -36.51 -106.28
N ARG A 341 -91.36 -35.18 -106.23
CA ARG A 341 -92.14 -34.38 -107.17
C ARG A 341 -91.57 -34.39 -108.60
N GLU A 342 -90.25 -34.50 -108.77
CA GLU A 342 -89.59 -34.64 -110.06
C GLU A 342 -89.83 -36.04 -110.68
N LEU A 343 -89.87 -37.09 -109.85
CA LEU A 343 -90.31 -38.43 -110.27
C LEU A 343 -91.79 -38.44 -110.70
N GLU A 344 -92.67 -37.74 -109.97
CA GLU A 344 -94.08 -37.57 -110.36
C GLU A 344 -94.25 -36.79 -111.67
N PHE A 345 -93.54 -35.66 -111.81
CA PHE A 345 -93.55 -34.87 -113.05
C PHE A 345 -93.04 -35.70 -114.23
N SER A 346 -91.96 -36.46 -114.05
CA SER A 346 -91.41 -37.35 -115.08
C SER A 346 -92.40 -38.43 -115.50
N LYS A 347 -93.14 -39.03 -114.55
CA LYS A 347 -94.22 -39.98 -114.85
C LYS A 347 -95.35 -39.33 -115.65
N ILE A 348 -95.83 -38.15 -115.25
CA ILE A 348 -96.90 -37.42 -115.96
C ILE A 348 -96.46 -37.05 -117.39
N MET A 349 -95.21 -36.61 -117.57
CA MET A 349 -94.66 -36.31 -118.88
C MET A 349 -94.53 -37.57 -119.76
N GLU A 350 -94.13 -38.70 -119.19
CA GLU A 350 -94.07 -39.99 -119.89
C GLU A 350 -95.46 -40.54 -120.23
N GLU A 351 -96.43 -40.42 -119.32
CA GLU A 351 -97.85 -40.75 -119.55
C GLU A 351 -98.43 -39.90 -120.68
N HIS A 352 -98.15 -38.59 -120.70
CA HIS A 352 -98.52 -37.71 -121.81
C HIS A 352 -97.82 -38.10 -123.12
N ARG A 353 -96.55 -38.54 -123.08
CA ARG A 353 -95.84 -39.02 -124.27
C ARG A 353 -96.47 -40.30 -124.82
N ILE A 354 -96.73 -41.29 -123.97
CA ILE A 354 -97.37 -42.57 -124.31
C ILE A 354 -98.79 -42.32 -124.83
N GLU A 355 -99.59 -41.48 -124.19
CA GLU A 355 -100.95 -41.16 -124.65
C GLU A 355 -100.95 -40.40 -125.98
N GLN A 356 -99.91 -39.62 -126.27
CA GLN A 356 -99.74 -38.97 -127.57
C GLN A 356 -99.31 -39.98 -128.64
N GLU A 357 -98.32 -40.83 -128.37
CA GLU A 357 -97.94 -41.95 -129.25
C GLU A 357 -99.11 -42.88 -129.56
N ARG A 358 -99.96 -43.17 -128.55
CA ARG A 358 -101.19 -43.96 -128.67
C ARG A 358 -102.23 -43.28 -129.56
N ARG A 359 -102.47 -41.97 -129.39
CA ARG A 359 -103.36 -41.20 -130.27
C ARG A 359 -102.85 -41.15 -131.71
N ASP A 360 -101.54 -41.00 -131.90
CA ASP A 360 -100.91 -40.98 -133.22
C ASP A 360 -100.94 -42.36 -133.91
N GLU A 361 -100.85 -43.46 -133.16
CA GLU A 361 -101.07 -44.83 -133.66
C GLU A 361 -102.54 -45.06 -134.05
N GLU A 362 -103.50 -44.70 -133.19
CA GLU A 362 -104.93 -44.78 -133.51
C GLU A 362 -105.30 -43.95 -134.74
N GLU A 363 -104.63 -42.81 -134.96
CA GLU A 363 -104.80 -41.97 -136.15
C GLU A 363 -104.25 -42.67 -137.40
N ARG A 364 -103.06 -43.26 -137.32
CA ARG A 364 -102.49 -44.07 -138.41
C ARG A 364 -103.33 -45.31 -138.72
N GLU A 365 -103.87 -46.01 -137.72
CA GLU A 365 -104.80 -47.12 -137.93
C GLU A 365 -106.11 -46.65 -138.59
N ARG A 366 -106.70 -45.54 -138.12
CA ARG A 366 -107.89 -44.93 -138.75
C ARG A 366 -107.61 -44.54 -140.20
N GLU A 367 -106.43 -44.01 -140.50
CA GLU A 367 -106.01 -43.74 -141.89
C GLU A 367 -105.89 -45.02 -142.72
N VAL A 368 -105.28 -46.09 -142.20
CA VAL A 368 -105.15 -47.38 -142.91
C VAL A 368 -106.53 -48.00 -143.18
N GLN A 369 -107.42 -48.00 -142.18
CA GLN A 369 -108.80 -48.47 -142.32
C GLN A 369 -109.58 -47.63 -143.35
N SER A 370 -109.41 -46.30 -143.34
CA SER A 370 -110.00 -45.38 -144.31
C SER A 370 -109.50 -45.67 -145.75
N ARG A 371 -108.18 -45.85 -145.93
CA ARG A 371 -107.58 -46.23 -147.22
C ARG A 371 -108.12 -47.58 -147.73
N ALA A 372 -108.26 -48.58 -146.85
CA ALA A 372 -108.84 -49.87 -147.20
C ALA A 372 -110.31 -49.77 -147.62
N ALA A 373 -111.11 -48.98 -146.90
CA ALA A 373 -112.52 -48.72 -147.24
C ALA A 373 -112.67 -48.06 -148.63
N ILE A 374 -111.79 -47.10 -148.97
CA ILE A 374 -111.78 -46.44 -150.29
C ILE A 374 -111.53 -47.45 -151.42
N ILE A 375 -110.57 -48.37 -151.26
CA ILE A 375 -110.24 -49.39 -152.26
C ILE A 375 -111.43 -50.33 -152.51
N ILE A 376 -112.08 -50.83 -151.44
CA ILE A 376 -113.26 -51.70 -151.53
C ILE A 376 -114.42 -50.99 -152.24
N GLN A 377 -114.69 -49.74 -151.86
CA GLN A 377 -115.73 -48.93 -152.49
C GLN A 377 -115.47 -48.65 -153.98
N ALA A 378 -114.21 -48.42 -154.37
CA ALA A 378 -113.83 -48.20 -155.76
C ALA A 378 -114.06 -49.46 -156.62
N PHE A 379 -113.68 -50.64 -156.10
CA PHE A 379 -113.83 -51.90 -156.84
C PHE A 379 -115.30 -52.27 -157.08
N TRP A 380 -116.16 -52.09 -156.07
CA TRP A 380 -117.61 -52.33 -156.18
C TRP A 380 -118.28 -51.41 -157.21
N ARG A 381 -117.99 -50.10 -157.17
CA ARG A 381 -118.50 -49.11 -158.15
C ARG A 381 -118.12 -49.50 -159.59
N GLY A 382 -116.91 -50.00 -159.81
CA GLY A 382 -116.46 -50.47 -161.13
C GLY A 382 -117.17 -51.73 -161.65
N TRP A 383 -117.61 -52.64 -160.76
CA TRP A 383 -118.32 -53.87 -161.17
C TRP A 383 -119.73 -53.59 -161.68
N CYS A 384 -120.50 -52.73 -161.00
CA CYS A 384 -121.87 -52.37 -161.40
C CYS A 384 -121.95 -51.82 -162.83
N VAL A 385 -121.02 -50.94 -163.22
CA VAL A 385 -120.96 -50.32 -164.56
C VAL A 385 -120.77 -51.37 -165.67
N ARG A 386 -119.94 -52.39 -165.42
CA ARG A 386 -119.64 -53.44 -166.43
C ARG A 386 -120.79 -54.43 -166.64
N LYS A 387 -121.74 -54.53 -165.71
CA LYS A 387 -122.87 -55.47 -165.80
C LYS A 387 -124.01 -54.95 -166.70
N ALA A 388 -124.15 -53.63 -166.84
CA ALA A 388 -125.25 -53.00 -167.59
C ALA A 388 -125.12 -53.08 -169.14
N MET A 389 -123.92 -53.29 -169.68
CA MET A 389 -123.61 -53.08 -171.11
C MET A 389 -123.78 -54.32 -172.02
N LYS A 390 -124.41 -55.42 -171.57
CA LYS A 390 -124.42 -56.72 -172.29
C LYS A 390 -125.77 -57.16 -172.93
N ALA A 391 -126.84 -56.36 -172.87
CA ALA A 391 -128.15 -56.69 -173.45
C ALA A 391 -128.37 -56.04 -174.84
N LYS A 392 -128.76 -56.84 -175.84
CA LYS A 392 -128.88 -56.48 -177.28
C LYS A 392 -130.30 -55.96 -177.61
N THR A 393 -130.64 -55.12 -178.60
CA THR A 393 -130.19 -54.82 -180.00
C THR A 393 -130.38 -55.90 -181.08
N LYS A 394 -131.49 -55.78 -181.85
CA LYS A 394 -131.71 -56.40 -183.17
C LYS A 394 -132.60 -55.45 -184.00
N GLY A 395 -132.06 -54.86 -185.08
CA GLY A 395 -132.77 -53.88 -185.93
C GLY A 395 -131.80 -53.02 -186.75
N GLN A 396 -131.72 -53.25 -188.07
CA GLN A 396 -130.73 -52.64 -188.99
C GLN A 396 -131.33 -51.47 -189.80
N LYS A 397 -130.51 -50.45 -190.15
CA LYS A 397 -129.92 -50.25 -191.50
C LYS A 397 -129.09 -48.96 -191.61
N ASN A 398 -128.21 -48.91 -192.61
CA ASN A 398 -127.17 -47.87 -192.82
C ASN A 398 -127.70 -46.54 -193.40
N LYS A 399 -127.09 -45.41 -192.97
CA LYS A 399 -126.53 -44.41 -193.91
C LYS A 399 -125.47 -43.48 -193.27
N LYS A 400 -124.38 -43.22 -194.01
CA LYS A 400 -123.50 -42.04 -193.87
C LYS A 400 -124.34 -40.75 -194.01
N GLY A 401 -123.98 -39.56 -193.52
CA GLY A 401 -122.73 -39.05 -192.90
C GLY A 401 -122.64 -37.52 -193.12
N LYS A 402 -121.54 -36.89 -192.69
CA LYS A 402 -121.20 -35.44 -192.89
C LYS A 402 -121.78 -34.40 -191.90
N GLY A 403 -121.49 -34.61 -190.61
CA GLY A 403 -120.88 -33.61 -189.71
C GLY A 403 -121.59 -32.28 -189.38
N LYS A 404 -122.32 -32.23 -188.25
CA LYS A 404 -122.56 -30.99 -187.46
C LYS A 404 -123.15 -31.25 -186.05
N LYS A 405 -122.89 -30.30 -185.14
CA LYS A 405 -123.58 -29.94 -183.87
C LYS A 405 -123.47 -30.85 -182.63
N GLY A 406 -123.17 -30.21 -181.49
CA GLY A 406 -123.77 -30.57 -180.19
C GLY A 406 -122.99 -30.18 -178.92
N LYS A 407 -122.94 -28.88 -178.59
CA LYS A 407 -122.57 -28.24 -177.29
C LYS A 407 -121.57 -28.95 -176.36
#